data_AF-A0AA41VYY7-F1
#
_entry.id   AF-A0AA41VYY7-F1
#
_cell.length_a   1.000
_cell.length_b   1.000
_cell.length_c   1.000
_cell.angle_alpha   90.00
_cell.angle_beta   90.00
_cell.angle_gamma   90.00
#
_symmetry.space_group_name_H-M   'P 1'
#
loop_
_entity.id
_entity.type
_entity.pdbx_description
1 polymer ?
#
loop_
_entity_poly.entity_id
_entity_poly.type
_entity_poly.pdbx_seq_one_letter_code
_entity_poly.pdbx_strand_id
1 'polypeptide(L)'
;MKLSTNIVTRMMVTNRYSTDGKEAQDEELRDLIREVSGIFGLLNVHDFLDFIPSFFDFQGVLKTAKDVRRRYNVLLEQIMVEREESRKMRKGDEERDVLDMMLDAVADEKSDVKITRDNVKAVVL
;
A
#
# COMPACT_ATOMS: atom_id res chain seq x y z
N MET A 1 -1.38 -18.14 -2.96
CA MET A 1 -0.91 -17.76 -1.61
C MET A 1 -1.98 -16.90 -0.91
N LYS A 2 -3.07 -17.48 -0.37
CA LYS A 2 -4.11 -16.69 0.32
C LYS A 2 -3.75 -16.43 1.78
N LEU A 3 -3.14 -17.41 2.45
CA LEU A 3 -2.80 -17.33 3.87
C LEU A 3 -1.75 -16.25 4.16
N SER A 4 -0.65 -16.23 3.41
CA SER A 4 0.46 -15.29 3.64
C SER A 4 0.04 -13.83 3.45
N THR A 5 -0.70 -13.52 2.38
CA THR A 5 -1.21 -12.17 2.15
C THR A 5 -2.16 -11.74 3.26
N ASN A 6 -3.04 -12.63 3.72
CA ASN A 6 -3.95 -12.31 4.82
C ASN A 6 -3.21 -12.03 6.14
N ILE A 7 -2.15 -12.79 6.42
CA ILE A 7 -1.32 -12.55 7.60
C ILE A 7 -0.64 -11.19 7.51
N VAL A 8 -0.02 -10.86 6.37
CA VAL A 8 0.68 -9.58 6.17
C VAL A 8 -0.30 -8.41 6.21
N THR A 9 -1.42 -8.49 5.50
CA THR A 9 -2.47 -7.46 5.52
C THR A 9 -3.01 -7.26 6.93
N ARG A 10 -3.22 -8.35 7.69
CA ARG A 10 -3.69 -8.27 9.07
C ARG A 10 -2.64 -7.67 10.02
N MET A 11 -1.34 -7.85 9.78
CA MET A 11 -0.28 -7.21 10.58
C MET A 11 -0.13 -5.73 10.24
N MET A 12 -0.20 -5.38 8.96
CA MET A 12 -0.06 -4.01 8.45
C MET A 12 -1.27 -3.15 8.80
N VAL A 13 -2.46 -3.72 8.61
CA VAL A 13 -3.76 -3.07 8.77
C VAL A 13 -4.63 -3.99 9.64
N THR A 14 -4.32 -4.06 10.93
CA THR A 14 -5.19 -4.70 11.93
C THR A 14 -6.44 -3.85 12.09
N ASN A 15 -7.39 -4.08 11.19
CA ASN A 15 -8.79 -3.87 11.49
C ASN A 15 -9.53 -5.17 11.22
N ARG A 16 -10.74 -5.29 11.73
CA ARG A 16 -11.65 -6.42 11.49
C ARG A 16 -12.09 -6.54 10.02
N TYR A 17 -11.16 -6.61 9.08
CA TYR A 17 -11.39 -6.90 7.66
C TYR A 17 -12.00 -8.29 7.44
N SER A 18 -12.09 -9.12 8.49
CA SER A 18 -12.71 -10.44 8.44
C SER A 18 -14.09 -10.54 9.12
N THR A 19 -14.84 -9.46 9.39
CA THR A 19 -16.15 -9.67 10.08
C THR A 19 -17.32 -8.74 9.75
N ASP A 20 -17.21 -7.77 8.84
CA ASP A 20 -18.42 -7.13 8.29
C ASP A 20 -18.14 -6.40 6.97
N GLY A 21 -18.64 -6.93 5.85
CA GLY A 21 -18.92 -6.18 4.62
C GLY A 21 -17.76 -5.64 3.77
N LYS A 22 -16.48 -5.89 4.10
CA LYS A 22 -15.31 -5.33 3.36
C LYS A 22 -14.50 -6.32 2.51
N GLU A 23 -15.08 -7.48 2.18
CA GLU A 23 -14.42 -8.49 1.33
C GLU A 23 -13.96 -7.93 -0.04
N ALA A 24 -14.69 -6.97 -0.58
CA ALA A 24 -14.36 -6.33 -1.85
C ALA A 24 -13.05 -5.53 -1.81
N GLN A 25 -12.76 -4.80 -0.72
CA GLN A 25 -11.51 -4.06 -0.57
C GLN A 25 -10.31 -5.01 -0.38
N ASP A 26 -10.51 -6.12 0.32
CA ASP A 26 -9.50 -7.18 0.48
C ASP A 26 -9.16 -7.86 -0.84
N GLU A 27 -10.17 -8.11 -1.68
CA GLU A 27 -9.99 -8.65 -3.01
C GLU A 27 -9.23 -7.66 -3.91
N GLU A 28 -9.61 -6.38 -3.87
CA GLU A 28 -8.97 -5.32 -4.65
C GLU A 28 -7.49 -5.11 -4.26
N LEU A 29 -7.17 -5.10 -2.97
CA LEU A 29 -5.79 -5.02 -2.49
C LEU A 29 -4.97 -6.24 -2.95
N ARG A 30 -5.55 -7.44 -2.90
CA ARG A 30 -4.86 -8.66 -3.36
C ARG A 30 -4.60 -8.65 -4.86
N ASP A 31 -5.55 -8.19 -5.65
CA ASP A 31 -5.39 -8.10 -7.09
C ASP A 31 -4.34 -7.05 -7.46
N LEU A 32 -4.29 -5.91 -6.75
CA LEU A 32 -3.18 -4.96 -6.90
C LEU A 32 -1.82 -5.55 -6.52
N ILE A 33 -1.71 -6.29 -5.41
CA ILE A 33 -0.44 -6.95 -5.03
C ILE A 33 -0.01 -7.95 -6.11
N ARG A 34 -0.95 -8.68 -6.72
CA ARG A 34 -0.65 -9.59 -7.84
C ARG A 34 -0.18 -8.85 -9.08
N GLU A 35 -0.83 -7.73 -9.42
CA GLU A 35 -0.43 -6.91 -10.56
C GLU A 35 0.95 -6.28 -10.34
N VAL A 36 1.25 -5.77 -9.14
CA VAL A 36 2.58 -5.28 -8.76
C VAL A 36 3.62 -6.40 -8.87
N SER A 37 3.35 -7.58 -8.30
CA SER A 37 4.26 -8.73 -8.39
C SER A 37 4.46 -9.19 -9.84
N GLY A 38 3.43 -9.11 -10.68
CA GLY A 38 3.52 -9.36 -12.11
C GLY A 38 4.46 -8.38 -12.80
N ILE A 39 4.35 -7.08 -12.50
CA ILE A 39 5.25 -6.04 -13.04
C ILE A 39 6.68 -6.25 -12.58
N PHE A 40 6.93 -6.51 -11.29
CA PHE A 40 8.27 -6.78 -10.76
C PHE A 40 8.89 -8.06 -11.33
N GLY A 41 8.07 -9.04 -11.72
CA GLY A 41 8.52 -10.28 -12.36
C GLY A 41 8.82 -10.14 -13.85
N LEU A 42 8.36 -9.06 -14.50
CA LEU A 42 8.75 -8.74 -15.86
C LEU A 42 10.17 -8.17 -15.82
N LEU A 43 11.14 -8.94 -16.32
CA LEU A 43 12.49 -8.45 -16.59
C LEU A 43 12.37 -7.24 -17.53
N ASN A 44 12.49 -6.05 -16.96
CA ASN A 44 12.34 -4.83 -17.72
C ASN A 44 13.56 -4.71 -18.65
N VAL A 45 13.34 -4.73 -19.96
CA VAL A 45 14.44 -4.73 -20.95
C VAL A 45 15.33 -3.48 -20.79
N HIS A 46 14.78 -2.39 -20.24
CA HIS A 46 15.48 -1.17 -19.89
C HIS A 46 16.48 -1.34 -18.73
N ASP A 47 16.22 -2.23 -17.77
CA ASP A 47 17.15 -2.50 -16.65
C ASP A 47 18.40 -3.30 -17.11
N PHE A 48 18.35 -3.87 -18.32
CA PHE A 48 19.45 -4.63 -18.93
C PHE A 48 20.11 -3.92 -20.12
N LEU A 49 19.46 -2.92 -20.71
CA LEU A 49 19.93 -2.26 -21.94
C LEU A 49 19.91 -0.72 -21.77
N ASP A 50 20.96 -0.19 -21.14
CA ASP A 50 21.22 1.24 -20.90
C ASP A 50 21.19 2.13 -22.18
N PHE A 51 21.19 1.52 -23.37
CA PHE A 51 21.20 2.20 -24.66
C PHE A 51 19.81 2.41 -25.27
N ILE A 52 18.76 1.79 -24.73
CA ILE A 52 17.38 2.00 -25.24
C ILE A 52 16.79 3.25 -24.56
N PRO A 53 16.40 4.28 -25.32
CA PRO A 53 15.86 5.49 -24.73
C PRO A 53 14.57 5.23 -23.95
N SER A 54 14.45 5.86 -22.77
CA SER A 54 13.34 5.69 -21.80
C SER A 54 11.93 6.05 -22.32
N PHE A 55 11.82 6.64 -23.51
CA PHE A 55 10.56 6.89 -24.20
C PHE A 55 10.06 5.70 -25.05
N PHE A 56 10.88 4.66 -25.21
CA PHE A 56 10.53 3.45 -25.97
C PHE A 56 9.92 2.39 -25.04
N ASP A 57 8.74 2.66 -24.48
CA ASP A 57 7.96 1.69 -23.66
C ASP A 57 7.30 0.62 -24.56
N PHE A 58 8.12 -0.20 -25.23
CA PHE A 58 7.64 -1.20 -26.21
C PHE A 58 6.73 -2.27 -25.58
N GLN A 59 6.88 -2.51 -24.27
CA GLN A 59 6.12 -3.52 -23.53
C GLN A 59 4.93 -2.93 -22.75
N GLY A 60 4.77 -1.59 -22.72
CA GLY A 60 3.71 -0.93 -21.95
C GLY A 60 3.85 -1.07 -20.43
N VAL A 61 5.03 -1.48 -19.95
CA VAL A 61 5.29 -1.79 -18.54
C VAL A 61 5.26 -0.50 -17.72
N LEU A 62 5.84 0.59 -18.22
CA LEU A 62 5.84 1.87 -17.52
C LEU A 62 4.42 2.43 -17.41
N LYS A 63 3.62 2.32 -18.48
CA LYS A 63 2.21 2.72 -18.45
C LYS A 63 1.41 1.91 -17.42
N THR A 64 1.60 0.59 -17.41
CA THR A 64 0.87 -0.32 -16.50
C THR A 64 1.29 -0.08 -15.05
N ALA A 65 2.59 0.08 -14.78
CA ALA A 65 3.10 0.43 -13.45
C ALA A 65 2.54 1.76 -12.92
N LYS A 66 2.41 2.78 -13.78
CA LYS A 66 1.80 4.06 -13.40
C LYS A 66 0.32 3.92 -13.06
N ASP A 67 -0.43 3.10 -13.81
CA ASP A 67 -1.85 2.84 -13.55
C ASP A 67 -2.05 2.09 -12.23
N VAL A 68 -1.30 1.01 -12.03
CA VAL A 68 -1.30 0.22 -10.79
C VAL A 68 -0.97 1.10 -9.59
N ARG A 69 0.09 1.91 -9.68
CA ARG A 69 0.46 2.86 -8.63
C ARG A 69 -0.66 3.86 -8.32
N ARG A 70 -1.40 4.32 -9.35
CA ARG A 70 -2.52 5.25 -9.16
C ARG A 70 -3.66 4.58 -8.40
N ARG A 71 -4.11 3.40 -8.84
CA ARG A 71 -5.18 2.64 -8.16
C ARG A 71 -4.80 2.31 -6.72
N TYR A 72 -3.57 1.84 -6.51
CA TYR A 72 -3.03 1.55 -5.19
C TYR A 72 -3.01 2.79 -4.28
N ASN A 73 -2.53 3.93 -4.76
CA ASN A 73 -2.51 5.18 -3.98
C ASN A 73 -3.91 5.63 -3.56
N VAL A 74 -4.93 5.43 -4.40
CA VAL A 74 -6.33 5.73 -4.05
C VAL A 74 -6.83 4.82 -2.93
N LEU A 75 -6.59 3.51 -3.02
CA LEU A 75 -7.02 2.57 -1.99
C LEU A 75 -6.34 2.81 -0.65
N LEU A 76 -5.02 3.01 -0.64
CA LEU A 76 -4.33 3.31 0.61
C LEU A 76 -4.80 4.62 1.23
N GLU A 77 -5.08 5.64 0.43
CA GLU A 77 -5.63 6.88 0.97
C GLU A 77 -6.99 6.65 1.63
N GLN A 78 -7.87 5.85 1.01
CA GLN A 78 -9.15 5.47 1.61
C GLN A 78 -8.96 4.72 2.93
N ILE A 79 -8.08 3.72 2.97
CA ILE A 79 -7.77 2.95 4.18
C ILE A 79 -7.24 3.87 5.28
N MET A 80 -6.33 4.78 4.96
CA MET A 80 -5.76 5.73 5.92
C MET A 80 -6.81 6.70 6.49
N VAL A 81 -7.70 7.23 5.65
CA VAL A 81 -8.80 8.12 6.08
C VAL A 81 -9.77 7.37 7.00
N GLU A 82 -10.23 6.18 6.58
CA GLU A 82 -11.10 5.33 7.40
C GLU A 82 -10.45 4.99 8.75
N ARG A 83 -9.13 4.75 8.75
CA ARG A 83 -8.36 4.48 9.96
C ARG A 83 -8.31 5.71 10.87
N GLU A 84 -8.02 6.88 10.34
CA GLU A 84 -8.01 8.13 11.11
C GLU A 84 -9.37 8.44 11.75
N GLU A 85 -10.46 8.24 11.01
CA GLU A 85 -11.81 8.39 11.55
C GLU A 85 -12.11 7.37 12.65
N SER A 86 -11.74 6.11 12.42
CA SER A 86 -11.89 5.05 13.42
C SER A 86 -11.12 5.39 14.71
N ARG A 87 -9.87 5.87 14.58
CA ARG A 87 -9.01 6.27 15.71
C ARG A 87 -9.62 7.40 16.55
N LYS A 88 -10.34 8.36 15.94
CA LYS A 88 -11.03 9.43 16.68
C LYS A 88 -12.14 8.90 17.58
N MET A 89 -12.73 7.76 17.23
CA MET A 89 -13.81 7.12 18.00
C MET A 89 -13.30 6.11 19.04
N ARG A 90 -12.02 5.70 18.98
CA ARG A 90 -11.42 4.76 19.93
C ARG A 90 -11.33 5.37 21.32
N LYS A 91 -11.67 4.58 22.35
CA LYS A 91 -11.47 4.94 23.77
C LYS A 91 -10.60 3.88 24.44
N GLY A 92 -9.38 4.25 24.85
CA GLY A 92 -8.50 3.40 25.66
C GLY A 92 -7.39 2.69 24.87
N ASP A 93 -6.88 1.61 25.45
CA ASP A 93 -5.69 0.85 25.02
C ASP A 93 -6.07 -0.26 24.02
N GLU A 94 -6.74 0.12 22.92
CA GLU A 94 -7.05 -0.80 21.83
C GLU A 94 -5.79 -1.26 21.08
N GLU A 95 -5.86 -2.46 20.51
CA GLU A 95 -4.77 -3.10 19.78
C GLU A 95 -4.32 -2.22 18.60
N ARG A 96 -3.06 -1.76 18.67
CA ARG A 96 -2.42 -0.91 17.65
C ARG A 96 -1.73 -1.76 16.60
N ASP A 97 -1.87 -1.37 15.34
CA ASP A 97 -1.20 -1.99 14.21
C ASP A 97 -0.05 -1.15 13.65
N VAL A 98 0.64 -1.69 12.65
CA VAL A 98 1.75 -0.98 12.01
C VAL A 98 1.25 0.34 11.40
N LEU A 99 0.08 0.34 10.75
CA LEU A 99 -0.50 1.56 10.19
C LEU A 99 -0.76 2.63 11.27
N ASP A 100 -1.27 2.26 12.44
CA ASP A 100 -1.46 3.18 13.56
C ASP A 100 -0.14 3.77 14.02
N MET A 101 0.90 2.94 14.19
CA MET A 101 2.24 3.41 14.59
C MET A 101 2.82 4.38 13.56
N MET A 102 2.61 4.11 12.27
CA MET A 102 3.07 5.00 11.20
C MET A 102 2.30 6.32 11.17
N LEU A 103 0.98 6.30 11.39
CA LEU A 103 0.17 7.51 11.48
C LEU A 103 0.54 8.35 12.71
N ASP A 104 0.91 7.72 13.83
CA ASP A 104 1.42 8.42 15.01
C ASP A 104 2.78 9.07 14.70
N ALA A 105 3.66 8.38 13.98
CA ALA A 105 4.93 8.95 13.54
C ALA A 105 4.78 10.09 12.53
N VAL A 106 3.72 10.08 11.70
CA VAL A 106 3.36 11.22 10.83
C VAL A 106 2.86 12.41 11.66
N ALA A 107 2.18 12.17 12.78
CA ALA A 107 1.66 13.22 13.67
C ALA A 107 2.73 13.79 14.63
N ASP A 108 3.86 13.12 14.81
CA ASP A 108 4.94 13.59 15.69
C ASP A 108 5.76 14.71 15.04
N GLU A 109 5.38 15.95 15.33
CA GLU A 109 6.09 17.16 14.87
C GLU A 109 7.50 17.30 15.46
N LYS A 110 7.85 16.55 16.51
CA LYS A 110 9.14 16.62 17.20
C LYS A 110 10.15 15.58 16.70
N SER A 111 9.75 14.70 15.79
CA SER A 111 10.66 13.72 15.19
C SER A 111 11.76 14.41 14.36
N ASP A 112 13.01 13.98 14.55
CA ASP A 112 14.16 14.42 13.74
C ASP A 112 13.98 14.06 12.25
N VAL A 113 13.24 12.97 11.97
CA VAL A 113 12.89 12.53 10.62
C VAL A 113 11.39 12.69 10.40
N LYS A 114 11.02 13.62 9.51
CA LYS A 114 9.62 13.84 9.14
C LYS A 114 9.13 12.73 8.22
N ILE A 115 8.24 11.89 8.74
CA ILE A 115 7.53 10.89 7.95
C ILE A 115 6.31 11.56 7.32
N THR A 116 6.16 11.42 6.01
CA THR A 116 4.98 11.92 5.27
C THR A 116 4.01 10.79 4.95
N ARG A 117 2.77 11.14 4.58
CA ARG A 117 1.78 10.15 4.12
C ARG A 117 2.30 9.33 2.94
N ASP A 118 3.06 9.95 2.03
CA ASP A 118 3.63 9.24 0.89
C ASP A 118 4.69 8.22 1.31
N ASN A 119 5.42 8.48 2.41
CA ASN A 119 6.33 7.49 2.98
C ASN A 119 5.58 6.30 3.57
N VAL A 120 4.45 6.53 4.26
CA VAL A 120 3.60 5.44 4.77
C VAL A 120 3.12 4.57 3.62
N LYS A 121 2.60 5.19 2.56
CA LYS A 121 2.12 4.47 1.37
C LYS A 121 3.21 3.68 0.66
N ALA A 122 4.43 4.20 0.63
CA ALA A 122 5.57 3.53 0.02
C ALA A 122 6.03 2.29 0.79
N VAL A 123 5.81 2.22 2.10
CA VAL A 123 6.20 1.05 2.92
C VAL A 123 5.18 -0.08 2.87
N VAL A 124 3.91 0.26 2.65
CA VAL A 124 2.86 -0.75 2.44
C VAL A 124 2.96 -1.36 1.02
N LEU A 125 3.64 -0.67 0.10
CA LEU A 125 3.89 -1.11 -1.29
C LEU A 125 5.06 -2.10 -1.39
#